data_AF-A0A3B4ZGZ7-F1
#
_entry.id   AF-A0A3B4ZGZ7-F1
#
_cell.length_a   1.000
_cell.length_b   1.000
_cell.length_c   1.000
_cell.angle_alpha   90.00
_cell.angle_beta   90.00
_cell.angle_gamma   90.00
#
_symmetry.space_group_name_H-M   'P 1'
#
loop_
_entity.id
_entity.type
_entity.pdbx_description
1 polymer ?
#
loop_
_entity_poly.entity_id
_entity_poly.type
_entity_poly.pdbx_seq_one_letter_code
_entity_poly.pdbx_strand_id
1 'polypeptide(L)'
;MFRNALSRLVTETVRPRRYVTPGPVVQRLPPSSAPARSFTDAKDEARPPFDASLLDFLVCPLSKKPLRYNAATNELINEELGIAYSIIDGIPNMIPQEARLIQKDSPDAPTQ
;
A
#
# COMPACT_ATOMS: atom_id res chain seq x y z
N MET A 1 -78.04 -10.16 -43.35
CA MET A 1 -77.81 -11.12 -44.46
C MET A 1 -76.67 -10.55 -45.31
N PHE A 2 -75.79 -11.39 -45.86
CA PHE A 2 -74.47 -11.10 -46.49
C PHE A 2 -73.33 -10.95 -45.47
N ARG A 3 -72.64 -11.99 -44.97
CA ARG A 3 -71.85 -13.09 -45.58
C ARG A 3 -70.66 -12.64 -46.44
N ASN A 4 -69.48 -13.07 -45.96
CA ASN A 4 -68.29 -13.50 -46.70
C ASN A 4 -67.42 -12.38 -47.32
N ALA A 5 -66.09 -12.45 -47.40
CA ALA A 5 -65.10 -13.46 -47.04
C ALA A 5 -63.68 -12.85 -47.24
N LEU A 6 -62.67 -13.48 -46.60
CA LEU A 6 -61.28 -13.66 -47.06
C LEU A 6 -60.55 -12.44 -47.70
N SER A 7 -59.40 -11.98 -47.18
CA SER A 7 -58.13 -12.67 -47.41
C SER A 7 -56.94 -11.91 -46.81
N ARG A 8 -56.03 -12.66 -46.18
CA ARG A 8 -54.55 -12.58 -46.35
C ARG A 8 -53.87 -11.23 -46.16
N LEU A 9 -53.32 -11.02 -44.97
CA LEU A 9 -51.97 -10.48 -44.84
C LEU A 9 -51.20 -11.35 -43.85
N VAL A 10 -50.59 -12.39 -44.40
CA VAL A 10 -49.60 -13.24 -43.74
C VAL A 10 -48.42 -12.34 -43.39
N THR A 11 -48.19 -12.09 -42.11
CA THR A 11 -46.95 -11.48 -41.64
C THR A 11 -45.85 -12.53 -41.75
N GLU A 12 -45.08 -12.45 -42.84
CA GLU A 12 -43.83 -13.20 -42.97
C GLU A 12 -42.88 -12.78 -41.84
N THR A 13 -42.79 -13.61 -40.80
CA THR A 13 -41.72 -13.51 -39.82
C THR A 13 -40.49 -14.18 -40.42
N VAL A 14 -39.75 -13.44 -41.24
CA VAL A 14 -38.41 -13.84 -41.70
C VAL A 14 -37.53 -13.93 -40.46
N ARG A 15 -37.31 -15.14 -39.96
CA ARG A 15 -36.27 -15.42 -38.97
C ARG A 15 -34.96 -15.64 -39.74
N PRO A 16 -33.97 -14.74 -39.65
CA PRO A 16 -32.66 -15.04 -40.22
C PRO A 16 -32.05 -16.19 -39.40
N ARG A 17 -31.87 -17.33 -40.04
CA ARG A 17 -31.15 -18.47 -39.47
C ARG A 17 -29.67 -18.12 -39.45
N ARG A 18 -29.21 -17.49 -38.37
CA ARG A 18 -27.78 -17.27 -38.14
C ARG A 18 -27.13 -18.63 -37.90
N TYR A 19 -26.47 -19.16 -38.93
CA TYR A 19 -25.52 -20.25 -38.76
C TYR A 19 -24.28 -19.68 -38.06
N VAL A 20 -24.01 -20.16 -36.85
CA VAL A 20 -22.74 -19.95 -36.18
C VAL A 20 -21.87 -21.16 -36.53
N THR A 21 -20.80 -20.96 -37.28
CA THR A 21 -19.77 -21.99 -37.44
C THR A 21 -18.98 -22.08 -36.13
N PRO A 22 -18.87 -23.27 -35.51
CA PRO A 22 -18.00 -23.45 -34.36
C PRO A 22 -16.55 -23.30 -34.83
N GLY A 23 -15.84 -22.30 -34.30
CA GLY A 23 -14.40 -22.14 -34.50
C GLY A 23 -13.64 -23.29 -33.83
N PRO A 24 -12.40 -23.57 -34.27
CA PRO A 24 -11.58 -24.58 -33.62
C PRO A 24 -11.34 -24.19 -32.15
N VAL A 25 -11.63 -25.12 -31.25
CA VAL A 25 -11.25 -25.00 -29.84
C VAL A 25 -9.73 -24.98 -29.80
N VAL A 26 -9.15 -23.79 -29.63
CA VAL A 26 -7.71 -23.66 -29.37
C VAL A 26 -7.46 -24.31 -28.02
N GLN A 27 -6.80 -25.47 -28.02
CA GLN A 27 -6.32 -26.11 -26.80
C GLN A 27 -5.50 -25.08 -26.02
N ARG A 28 -5.95 -24.73 -24.81
CA ARG A 28 -5.13 -23.99 -23.86
C ARG A 28 -3.86 -24.82 -23.63
N LEU A 29 -2.75 -24.35 -24.18
CA LEU A 29 -1.45 -24.82 -23.72
C LEU A 29 -1.39 -24.58 -22.21
N PRO A 30 -0.90 -25.55 -21.43
CA PRO A 30 -0.70 -25.33 -20.00
C PRO A 30 0.19 -24.10 -19.86
N PRO A 31 -0.11 -23.17 -18.93
CA PRO A 31 0.79 -22.06 -18.69
C PRO A 31 2.15 -22.67 -18.37
N SER A 32 3.14 -22.40 -19.22
CA SER A 32 4.54 -22.59 -18.88
C SER A 32 4.71 -22.10 -17.46
N SER A 33 5.16 -22.96 -16.56
CA SER A 33 5.31 -22.72 -15.13
C SER A 33 6.19 -21.49 -14.93
N ALA A 34 5.57 -20.32 -14.92
CA ALA A 34 6.21 -19.11 -14.45
C ALA A 34 6.40 -19.32 -12.94
N PRO A 35 7.60 -19.10 -12.39
CA PRO A 35 7.78 -19.16 -10.96
C PRO A 35 6.85 -18.11 -10.35
N ALA A 36 5.85 -18.56 -9.60
CA ALA A 36 5.14 -17.68 -8.69
C ALA A 36 6.21 -17.12 -7.74
N ARG A 37 6.39 -15.80 -7.75
CA ARG A 37 7.27 -15.14 -6.77
C ARG A 37 6.68 -15.45 -5.39
N SER A 38 7.24 -16.45 -4.72
CA SER A 38 6.90 -16.75 -3.33
C SER A 38 7.44 -15.61 -2.49
N PHE A 39 6.58 -14.89 -1.80
CA PHE A 39 6.97 -13.79 -0.90
C PHE A 39 7.70 -14.28 0.36
N THR A 40 8.00 -15.58 0.45
CA THR A 40 8.51 -16.24 1.65
C THR A 40 9.96 -16.70 1.56
N ASP A 41 10.72 -16.30 0.54
CA ASP A 41 12.13 -16.68 0.41
C ASP A 41 13.03 -15.45 0.31
N ALA A 42 13.25 -14.80 1.45
CA ALA A 42 14.38 -13.91 1.72
C ALA A 42 14.37 -13.57 3.22
N LYS A 43 14.80 -14.53 4.05
CA LYS A 43 15.23 -14.18 5.41
C LYS A 43 16.62 -13.54 5.26
N ASP A 44 16.63 -12.27 4.86
CA ASP A 44 17.84 -11.46 4.85
C ASP A 44 18.16 -11.13 6.32
N GLU A 45 19.04 -11.93 6.92
CA GLU A 45 19.38 -11.87 8.36
C GLU A 45 20.14 -10.59 8.74
N ALA A 46 20.52 -9.77 7.77
CA ALA A 46 21.25 -8.52 7.98
C ALA A 46 20.32 -7.32 7.79
N ARG A 47 19.50 -7.01 8.81
CA ARG A 47 18.77 -5.74 8.85
C ARG A 47 19.77 -4.59 8.95
N PRO A 48 19.81 -3.66 7.98
CA PRO A 48 20.81 -2.60 7.98
C PRO A 48 20.60 -1.66 9.18
N PRO A 49 21.67 -1.18 9.82
CA PRO A 49 21.57 -0.14 10.83
C PRO A 49 21.01 1.15 10.22
N PHE A 50 20.46 2.02 11.06
CA PHE A 50 19.96 3.33 10.62
C PHE A 50 21.11 4.20 10.09
N ASP A 51 20.91 4.78 8.91
CA ASP A 51 21.87 5.68 8.30
C ASP A 51 21.63 7.13 8.71
N ALA A 52 22.61 7.75 9.37
CA ALA A 52 22.53 9.14 9.81
C ALA A 52 22.44 10.14 8.66
N SER A 53 22.89 9.79 7.45
CA SER A 53 22.74 10.65 6.26
C SER A 53 21.28 10.89 5.86
N LEU A 54 20.34 10.07 6.35
CA LEU A 54 18.90 10.27 6.14
C LEU A 54 18.35 11.48 6.92
N LEU A 55 19.04 11.93 7.96
CA LEU A 55 18.57 13.04 8.81
C LEU A 55 18.37 14.34 8.04
N ASP A 56 19.12 14.55 6.96
CA ASP A 56 19.00 15.74 6.10
C ASP A 56 17.62 15.86 5.41
N PHE A 57 16.93 14.74 5.25
CA PHE A 57 15.61 14.66 4.62
C PHE A 57 14.48 14.39 5.62
N LEU A 58 14.83 14.02 6.85
CA LEU A 58 13.88 13.48 7.82
C LEU A 58 13.44 14.54 8.84
N VAL A 59 12.14 14.73 8.97
CA VAL A 59 11.53 15.74 9.85
C VAL A 59 10.48 15.13 10.77
N CYS A 60 10.21 15.77 11.91
CA CYS A 60 9.17 15.38 12.84
C CYS A 60 7.77 15.44 12.18
N PRO A 61 6.90 14.42 12.33
CA PRO A 61 5.57 14.41 11.74
C PRO A 61 4.65 15.50 12.32
N LEU A 62 4.91 15.94 13.56
CA LEU A 62 4.12 16.95 14.27
C LEU A 62 4.64 18.37 14.04
N SER A 63 5.90 18.64 14.37
CA SER A 63 6.48 19.99 14.32
C SER A 63 7.07 20.35 12.96
N LYS A 64 7.30 19.38 12.07
CA LYS A 64 7.99 19.54 10.78
C LYS A 64 9.43 20.07 10.89
N LYS A 65 10.02 19.95 12.07
CA LYS A 65 11.41 20.35 12.37
C LYS A 65 12.38 19.19 12.17
N PRO A 66 13.68 19.46 11.96
CA PRO A 66 14.71 18.43 11.93
C PRO A 66 14.74 17.63 13.23
N LEU A 67 15.20 16.38 13.13
CA LEU A 67 15.32 15.45 14.26
C LEU A 67 16.80 15.19 14.57
N ARG A 68 17.12 14.96 15.85
CA ARG A 68 18.45 14.55 16.28
C ARG A 68 18.50 13.05 16.50
N TYR A 69 19.43 12.36 15.84
CA TYR A 69 19.65 10.94 16.10
C TYR A 69 20.46 10.72 17.38
N ASN A 70 20.03 9.77 18.20
CA ASN A 70 20.77 9.26 19.34
C ASN A 70 21.17 7.80 19.08
N ALA A 71 22.44 7.58 18.75
CA ALA A 71 22.98 6.25 18.49
C ALA A 71 23.01 5.34 19.73
N ALA A 72 23.02 5.90 20.95
CA ALA A 72 23.06 5.11 22.18
C ALA A 72 21.71 4.43 22.48
N THR A 73 20.60 5.14 22.22
CA THR A 73 19.24 4.60 22.44
C THR A 73 18.55 4.16 21.14
N ASN A 74 19.17 4.42 19.99
CA ASN A 74 18.62 4.22 18.66
C ASN A 74 17.25 4.92 18.48
N GLU A 75 17.22 6.20 18.84
CA GLU A 75 16.01 7.04 18.82
C GLU A 75 16.24 8.33 18.03
N LEU A 76 15.16 8.89 17.47
CA LEU A 76 15.12 10.20 16.85
C LEU A 76 14.40 11.17 17.77
N ILE A 77 15.14 12.17 18.24
CA ILE A 77 14.73 13.10 19.27
C ILE A 77 14.25 14.41 18.63
N ASN A 78 13.08 14.86 19.04
CA ASN A 78 12.63 16.23 18.83
C ASN A 78 12.76 17.02 20.13
N GLU A 79 13.67 18.00 20.14
CA GLU A 79 13.98 18.79 21.34
C GLU A 79 12.92 19.85 21.66
N GLU A 80 12.17 20.31 20.66
CA GLU A 80 11.11 21.32 20.85
C GLU A 80 9.91 20.73 21.61
N LEU A 81 9.46 19.54 21.20
CA LEU A 81 8.32 18.85 21.79
C LEU A 81 8.71 17.94 22.96
N GLY A 82 10.00 17.66 23.15
CA GLY A 82 10.46 16.72 24.16
C GLY A 82 9.93 15.31 23.93
N ILE A 83 9.99 14.83 22.68
CA ILE A 83 9.57 13.48 22.30
C ILE A 83 10.69 12.74 21.55
N ALA A 84 10.66 11.41 21.63
CA ALA A 84 11.58 10.52 20.95
C ALA A 84 10.83 9.43 20.19
N TYR A 85 11.22 9.21 18.93
CA TYR A 85 10.75 8.12 18.08
C TYR A 85 11.78 6.99 18.08
N SER A 86 11.36 5.75 18.33
CA SER A 86 12.27 4.60 18.31
C SER A 86 12.59 4.15 16.89
N ILE A 87 13.76 3.56 16.68
CA ILE A 87 14.14 2.94 15.41
C ILE A 87 14.20 1.42 15.60
N ILE A 88 13.39 0.70 14.83
CA ILE A 88 13.27 -0.76 14.89
C ILE A 88 13.70 -1.29 13.53
N ASP A 89 14.70 -2.17 13.49
CA ASP A 89 15.19 -2.77 12.24
C ASP A 89 15.68 -1.76 11.19
N GLY A 90 16.24 -0.64 11.65
CA GLY A 90 16.66 0.47 10.79
C GLY A 90 15.50 1.34 10.28
N ILE A 91 14.25 1.02 10.66
CA ILE A 91 13.05 1.74 10.25
C ILE A 91 12.57 2.64 11.40
N PRO A 92 12.51 3.97 11.20
CA PRO A 92 11.94 4.88 12.18
C PRO A 92 10.45 4.63 12.44
N ASN A 93 10.07 4.39 13.70
CA ASN A 93 8.68 4.36 14.13
C ASN A 93 8.17 5.79 14.37
N MET A 94 7.62 6.40 13.33
CA MET A 94 7.17 7.81 13.32
C MET A 94 5.68 7.96 13.66
N ILE A 95 5.13 7.08 14.49
CA ILE A 95 3.73 7.16 14.97
C ILE A 95 3.65 8.16 16.13
N PRO A 96 2.95 9.30 16.00
CA PRO A 96 2.89 10.33 17.04
C PRO A 96 2.42 9.84 18.41
N GLN A 97 1.49 8.89 18.44
CA GLN A 97 0.89 8.34 19.66
C GLN A 97 1.82 7.38 20.40
N GLU A 98 2.81 6.80 19.70
CA GLU A 98 3.78 5.87 20.27
C GLU A 98 5.10 6.56 20.64
N ALA A 99 5.24 7.84 20.29
CA ALA A 99 6.40 8.64 20.63
C ALA A 99 6.59 8.67 22.16
N ARG A 100 7.82 8.38 22.62
CA ARG A 100 8.15 8.42 24.04
C ARG A 100 8.41 9.86 24.46
N LEU A 101 7.86 10.26 25.60
CA LEU A 101 8.20 11.53 26.22
C LEU A 101 9.61 11.44 26.81
N ILE A 102 10.44 12.42 26.50
CA ILE A 102 11.74 12.64 27.13
C ILE A 102 11.59 13.79 28.11
N GLN A 103 11.95 13.57 29.38
CA GLN A 103 12.03 14.65 30.34
C GLN A 103 13.10 15.61 29.85
N LYS A 104 12.69 16.84 29.53
CA LYS A 104 13.63 17.92 29.28
C LYS A 104 14.14 18.36 30.64
N ASP A 105 15.29 17.81 31.05
CA ASP A 105 16.06 18.35 32.18
C ASP A 105 16.48 19.77 31.79
N SER A 106 15.62 20.72 32.12
CA SER A 106 15.86 22.14 31.90
C SER A 106 16.70 22.60 33.09
N PRO A 107 17.93 23.13 32.91
CA PRO A 107 18.78 23.58 34.00
C PRO A 107 18.30 24.96 34.49
N ASP A 108 17.02 25.07 34.87
CA ASP A 108 16.40 26.29 35.37
C ASP A 108 15.68 25.99 36.69
N ALA A 109 16.39 25.42 37.65
CA ALA A 109 16.03 25.61 39.05
C ALA A 109 16.55 26.99 39.46
N PRO A 110 15.70 27.98 39.82
CA PRO A 110 16.19 29.16 40.50
C PRO A 110 16.80 28.68 41.81
N THR A 111 18.13 28.72 41.87
CA THR A 111 18.84 28.65 43.13
C THR A 111 18.37 29.88 43.92
N GLN A 112 17.68 29.63 45.02
CA GLN A 112 17.29 30.64 46.01
C GLN A 112 18.53 31.35 46.56
#